data_AF-A0A1B8P6X7-F1
#
_entry.id   AF-A0A1B8P6X7-F1
#
_cell.length_a   1.000
_cell.length_b   1.000
_cell.length_c   1.000
_cell.angle_alpha   90.00
_cell.angle_beta   90.00
_cell.angle_gamma   90.00
#
_symmetry.space_group_name_H-M   'P 1'
#
loop_
_entity.id
_entity.type
_entity.pdbx_description
1 polymer ?
#
loop_
_entity_poly.entity_id
_entity_poly.type
_entity_poly.pdbx_seq_one_letter_code
_entity_poly.pdbx_strand_id
1 'polypeptide(L)'
;MVGAGEAVHVAARRELAEELGIVGVPLRHVLEFVHARNGNHIFGSAYLVDYDGPLVLQAEEVAEAFWLPPEQALALEDVTPDTRQVVETLIHDGSLVAVSR
;
A
#
# COMPACT_ATOMS: atom_id res chain seq x y z
N MET A 1 -8.73 4.82 0.89
CA MET A 1 -9.81 5.19 -0.04
C MET A 1 -9.73 6.64 -0.52
N VAL A 2 -10.31 6.97 -1.68
CA VAL A 2 -10.36 8.36 -2.21
C VAL A 2 -11.82 8.84 -2.19
N GLY A 3 -12.08 9.95 -1.49
CA GLY A 3 -13.40 10.57 -1.43
C GLY A 3 -13.82 11.24 -2.75
N ALA A 4 -15.12 11.46 -2.93
CA ALA A 4 -15.63 12.16 -4.11
C ALA A 4 -15.08 13.60 -4.17
N GLY A 5 -14.35 13.93 -5.23
CA GLY A 5 -13.69 15.23 -5.40
C GLY A 5 -12.39 15.39 -4.61
N GLU A 6 -11.95 14.35 -3.88
CA GLU A 6 -10.68 14.36 -3.15
C GLU A 6 -9.52 14.12 -4.13
N ALA A 7 -8.43 14.88 -3.95
CA ALA A 7 -7.20 14.61 -4.69
C ALA A 7 -6.53 13.35 -4.14
N VAL A 8 -6.13 12.44 -5.02
CA VAL A 8 -5.51 11.14 -4.66
C VAL A 8 -4.37 11.28 -3.65
N HIS A 9 -3.45 12.22 -3.85
CA HIS A 9 -2.30 12.40 -2.96
C HIS A 9 -2.69 12.98 -1.58
N VAL A 10 -3.84 13.63 -1.46
CA VAL A 10 -4.41 14.07 -0.18
C VAL A 10 -5.01 12.86 0.53
N ALA A 11 -5.80 12.07 -0.19
CA ALA A 11 -6.37 10.82 0.30
C ALA A 11 -5.28 9.87 0.82
N ALA A 12 -4.21 9.64 0.05
CA ALA A 12 -3.12 8.76 0.44
C ALA A 12 -2.45 9.18 1.77
N ARG A 13 -2.33 10.48 2.05
CA ARG A 13 -1.80 10.97 3.33
C ARG A 13 -2.80 10.83 4.47
N ARG A 14 -4.08 11.08 4.20
CA ARG A 14 -5.16 10.94 5.18
C ARG A 14 -5.28 9.47 5.62
N GLU A 15 -5.34 8.55 4.67
CA GLU A 15 -5.48 7.11 4.92
C GLU A 15 -4.25 6.57 5.67
N LEU A 16 -3.04 6.95 5.26
CA LEU A 16 -1.82 6.58 5.98
C LEU A 16 -1.82 7.06 7.44
N ALA A 17 -2.38 8.24 7.70
CA ALA A 17 -2.53 8.78 9.05
C ALA A 17 -3.66 8.11 9.83
N GLU A 18 -4.80 7.83 9.19
CA GLU A 18 -5.99 7.23 9.79
C GLU A 18 -5.73 5.77 10.16
N GLU A 19 -5.15 4.96 9.27
CA GLU A 19 -4.96 3.52 9.48
C GLU A 19 -3.74 3.19 10.35
N LEU A 20 -2.63 3.91 10.13
CA LEU A 20 -1.32 3.57 10.70
C LEU A 20 -0.75 4.62 11.66
N GLY A 21 -1.40 5.79 11.78
CA GLY A 21 -0.92 6.90 12.61
C GLY A 21 0.30 7.64 12.06
N ILE A 22 0.66 7.42 10.80
CA ILE A 22 1.88 7.98 10.21
C ILE A 22 1.58 9.34 9.59
N VAL A 23 2.27 10.39 10.05
CA VAL A 23 2.09 11.78 9.61
C VAL A 23 3.42 12.45 9.28
N GLY A 24 3.39 13.46 8.39
CA GLY A 24 4.54 14.34 8.12
C GLY A 24 5.68 13.72 7.30
N VAL A 25 5.48 12.52 6.75
CA VAL A 25 6.47 11.81 5.93
C VAL A 25 6.28 12.05 4.42
N PRO A 26 7.36 12.05 3.63
CA PRO A 26 7.26 12.17 2.18
C PRO A 26 6.68 10.89 1.57
N LEU A 27 5.63 11.03 0.76
CA LEU A 27 5.09 9.95 -0.06
C LEU A 27 5.65 10.08 -1.48
N ARG A 28 6.28 9.02 -1.97
CA ARG A 28 6.75 8.93 -3.36
C ARG A 28 5.70 8.18 -4.18
N HIS A 29 5.04 8.89 -5.10
CA HIS A 29 4.17 8.25 -6.07
C HIS A 29 4.98 7.33 -6.99
N VAL A 30 4.52 6.09 -7.21
CA VAL A 30 5.27 5.09 -7.99
C VAL A 30 4.47 4.44 -9.12
N LEU A 31 3.15 4.32 -9.00
CA LEU A 31 2.36 3.58 -9.97
C LEU A 31 0.90 4.05 -9.98
N GLU A 32 0.35 4.24 -11.18
CA GLU A 32 -1.10 4.25 -11.40
C GLU A 32 -1.49 2.88 -11.96
N PHE A 33 -2.56 2.28 -11.46
CA PHE A 33 -3.01 0.95 -11.89
C PHE A 33 -4.53 0.83 -11.95
N VAL A 34 -4.98 -0.13 -12.75
CA VAL A 34 -6.37 -0.57 -12.79
C VAL A 34 -6.43 -2.03 -12.37
N HIS A 35 -7.25 -2.34 -11.38
CA HIS A 35 -7.60 -3.70 -11.01
C HIS A 35 -9.07 -3.94 -11.33
N ALA A 36 -9.33 -4.71 -12.39
CA ALA A 36 -10.68 -4.97 -12.90
C ALA A 36 -10.95 -6.49 -13.02
N ARG A 37 -11.09 -7.19 -11.88
CA ARG A 37 -11.27 -8.65 -11.79
C ARG A 37 -12.23 -8.99 -10.64
N ASN A 38 -12.91 -10.13 -10.74
CA ASN A 38 -13.77 -10.68 -9.69
C ASN A 38 -14.85 -9.71 -9.15
N GLY A 39 -15.38 -8.83 -10.01
CA GLY A 39 -16.38 -7.82 -9.62
C GLY A 39 -15.79 -6.53 -9.04
N ASN A 40 -14.48 -6.49 -8.75
CA ASN A 40 -13.78 -5.27 -8.37
C ASN A 40 -13.43 -4.47 -9.62
N HIS A 41 -13.55 -3.14 -9.53
CA HIS A 41 -13.08 -2.19 -10.52
C HIS A 41 -12.43 -1.00 -9.82
N ILE A 42 -11.13 -1.11 -9.58
CA ILE A 42 -10.34 -0.17 -8.80
C ILE A 42 -9.48 0.63 -9.77
N PHE A 43 -9.53 1.96 -9.63
CA PHE A 43 -8.55 2.88 -10.18
C PHE A 43 -7.70 3.33 -9.00
N GLY A 44 -6.44 2.88 -8.96
CA GLY A 44 -5.59 3.03 -7.79
C GLY A 44 -4.27 3.72 -8.13
N SER A 45 -3.73 4.41 -7.14
CA SER A 45 -2.42 5.04 -7.19
C SER A 45 -1.59 4.54 -6.02
N ALA A 46 -0.41 4.00 -6.27
CA ALA A 46 0.48 3.47 -5.26
C ALA A 46 1.56 4.49 -4.89
N TYR A 47 1.86 4.55 -3.59
CA TYR A 47 2.88 5.40 -3.01
C TYR A 47 3.82 4.55 -2.15
N LEU A 48 5.10 4.93 -2.12
CA LEU A 48 6.08 4.40 -1.19
C LEU A 48 6.43 5.43 -0.13
N VAL A 49 6.73 4.94 1.07
CA VAL A 49 7.21 5.72 2.20
C VAL A 49 8.28 4.90 2.94
N ASP A 50 9.36 5.56 3.33
CA ASP A 50 10.35 5.00 4.25
C ASP A 50 9.92 5.38 5.67
N TYR A 51 9.68 4.40 6.53
CA TYR A 51 9.18 4.62 7.89
C TYR A 51 9.70 3.56 8.87
N ASP A 52 10.29 4.02 9.97
CA ASP A 52 10.84 3.19 11.06
C ASP A 52 10.30 3.60 12.45
N GLY A 53 9.27 4.47 12.46
CA GLY A 53 8.64 4.98 13.67
C GLY A 53 7.57 4.06 14.28
N PRO A 54 6.97 4.47 15.40
CA PRO A 54 5.89 3.71 16.05
C PRO A 54 4.58 3.82 15.27
N LEU A 55 3.91 2.69 15.07
CA LEU A 55 2.56 2.65 14.49
C LEU A 55 1.49 2.91 15.56
N VAL A 56 0.44 3.64 15.18
CA VAL A 56 -0.79 3.77 15.97
C VAL A 56 -1.93 3.23 15.11
N LEU A 57 -2.23 1.95 15.29
CA LEU A 57 -3.21 1.25 14.45
C LEU A 57 -4.64 1.65 14.82
N GLN A 58 -5.46 1.89 13.81
CA GLN A 58 -6.90 2.04 13.94
C GLN A 58 -7.52 0.65 13.91
N ALA A 59 -8.16 0.23 15.01
CA ALA A 59 -8.53 -1.16 15.23
C ALA A 59 -9.70 -1.67 14.37
N GLU A 60 -10.53 -0.76 13.86
CA GLU A 60 -11.63 -1.07 12.94
C GLU A 60 -11.15 -1.30 11.49
N GLU A 61 -10.00 -0.73 11.10
CA GLU A 61 -9.40 -0.86 9.77
C GLU A 61 -8.23 -1.86 9.75
N VAL A 62 -7.40 -1.88 10.80
CA VAL A 62 -6.16 -2.68 10.88
C VAL A 62 -6.12 -3.51 12.16
N ALA A 63 -6.29 -4.82 12.01
CA ALA A 63 -6.23 -5.77 13.12
C ALA A 63 -4.80 -5.97 13.67
N GLU A 64 -3.81 -6.03 12.78
CA GLU A 64 -2.40 -6.22 13.11
C GLU A 64 -1.49 -5.69 12.00
N ALA A 65 -0.25 -5.36 12.35
CA ALA A 65 0.78 -4.94 11.40
C ALA A 65 2.14 -5.55 11.78
N PHE A 66 2.88 -6.01 10.77
CA PHE A 66 4.21 -6.59 10.93
C PHE A 66 5.03 -6.36 9.66
N TRP A 67 6.35 -6.40 9.80
CA TRP A 67 7.28 -6.15 8.71
C TRP A 67 7.73 -7.46 8.06
N LEU A 68 7.63 -7.54 6.74
CA LEU A 68 8.12 -8.67 5.94
C LEU A 68 8.88 -8.18 4.71
N PRO A 69 9.87 -8.97 4.24
CA PRO A 69 10.36 -8.85 2.87
C PRO A 69 9.22 -8.97 1.84
N PRO A 70 9.27 -8.24 0.70
CA PRO A 70 8.19 -8.24 -0.29
C PRO A 70 7.80 -9.64 -0.77
N GLU A 71 8.78 -10.53 -1.02
CA GLU A 71 8.48 -11.89 -1.46
C GLU A 71 7.82 -12.76 -0.38
N GLN A 72 8.09 -12.49 0.90
CA GLN A 72 7.42 -13.17 2.00
C GLN A 72 6.00 -12.65 2.19
N ALA A 73 5.79 -11.34 2.05
CA ALA A 73 4.46 -10.75 2.07
C ALA A 73 3.58 -11.33 0.95
N LEU A 74 4.12 -11.44 -0.27
CA LEU A 74 3.41 -12.06 -1.42
C LEU A 74 3.10 -13.55 -1.23
N ALA A 75 3.79 -14.24 -0.33
CA ALA A 75 3.53 -15.65 -0.04
C ALA A 75 2.38 -15.88 0.96
N LEU A 76 1.85 -14.81 1.59
CA LEU A 76 0.68 -14.91 2.45
C LEU A 76 -0.57 -15.27 1.61
N GLU A 77 -1.44 -16.10 2.19
CA GLU A 77 -2.65 -16.61 1.50
C GLU A 77 -3.66 -15.49 1.24
N ASP A 78 -3.83 -14.57 2.20
CA ASP A 78 -4.88 -13.55 2.20
C ASP A 78 -4.47 -12.20 1.59
N VAL A 79 -3.35 -12.13 0.86
CA VAL A 79 -2.98 -10.88 0.15
C VAL A 79 -4.06 -10.55 -0.87
N THR A 80 -4.61 -9.34 -0.79
CA THR A 80 -5.66 -8.91 -1.72
C THR A 80 -5.13 -8.89 -3.16
N PRO A 81 -5.93 -9.31 -4.16
CA PRO A 81 -5.45 -9.43 -5.54
C PRO A 81 -4.91 -8.13 -6.16
N ASP A 82 -5.44 -6.98 -5.76
CA ASP A 82 -4.99 -5.66 -6.18
C ASP A 82 -3.66 -5.27 -5.53
N THR A 83 -3.49 -5.52 -4.23
CA THR A 83 -2.20 -5.35 -3.54
C THR A 83 -1.12 -6.24 -4.16
N ARG A 84 -1.44 -7.51 -4.44
CA ARG A 84 -0.53 -8.45 -5.12
C ARG A 84 -0.06 -7.91 -6.47
N GLN A 85 -1.00 -7.44 -7.30
CA GLN A 85 -0.69 -6.85 -8.61
C GLN A 85 0.31 -5.68 -8.49
N VAL A 86 0.10 -4.78 -7.51
CA VAL A 86 0.98 -3.63 -7.30
C VAL A 86 2.37 -4.07 -6.84
N VAL A 87 2.46 -4.90 -5.80
CA VAL A 87 3.74 -5.34 -5.24
C VAL A 87 4.56 -6.13 -6.27
N GLU A 88 3.93 -7.03 -7.04
CA GLU A 88 4.60 -7.76 -8.12
C GLU A 88 5.12 -6.80 -9.21
N THR A 89 4.35 -5.77 -9.56
CA THR A 89 4.78 -4.74 -10.52
C THR A 89 6.02 -4.00 -10.02
N LEU A 90 6.01 -3.56 -8.75
CA LEU A 90 7.12 -2.81 -8.16
C LEU A 90 8.39 -3.67 -7.97
N ILE A 91 8.24 -4.97 -7.75
CA ILE A 91 9.39 -5.90 -7.74
C ILE A 91 9.97 -6.04 -9.15
N HIS A 92 9.10 -6.25 -10.14
CA HIS A 92 9.52 -6.45 -11.53
C HIS A 92 10.21 -5.22 -12.13
N ASP A 93 9.73 -4.01 -11.80
CA ASP A 93 10.31 -2.76 -12.28
C ASP A 93 11.53 -2.27 -11.47
N GLY A 94 11.84 -2.94 -10.35
CA GLY A 94 12.98 -2.63 -9.48
C GLY A 94 12.74 -1.48 -8.50
N SER A 95 11.51 -0.95 -8.40
CA SER A 95 11.13 0.09 -7.43
C SER A 95 11.01 -0.43 -6.00
N LEU A 96 10.79 -1.75 -5.85
CA LEU A 96 10.81 -2.45 -4.57
C LEU A 96 11.78 -3.63 -4.65
N VAL A 97 12.83 -3.61 -3.83
CA VAL A 97 13.89 -4.61 -3.89
C VAL A 97 13.44 -5.89 -3.21
N ALA A 98 13.38 -7.00 -3.96
CA ALA A 98 13.26 -8.33 -3.38
C ALA A 98 14.55 -8.69 -2.62
N VAL A 99 14.44 -9.31 -1.45
CA VAL A 99 15.64 -9.71 -0.71
C VAL A 99 16.26 -10.89 -1.45
N SER A 100 17.50 -10.72 -1.91
CA SER A 100 18.28 -11.84 -2.44
C SER A 100 18.50 -12.85 -1.32
N ARG A 101 18.09 -14.10 -1.59
CA ARG A 101 18.34 -15.26 -0.70
C ARG A 101 19.83 -15.47 -0.45
#